data_AF-A0A5C1AJE4-F1
#
_entry.id   AF-A0A5C1AJE4-F1
#
_cell.length_a   1.000
_cell.length_b   1.000
_cell.length_c   1.000
_cell.angle_alpha   90.00
_cell.angle_beta   90.00
_cell.angle_gamma   90.00
#
_symmetry.space_group_name_H-M   'P 1'
#
loop_
_entity.id
_entity.type
_entity.pdbx_description
1 polymer ?
#
loop_
_entity_poly.entity_id
_entity_poly.type
_entity_poly.pdbx_seq_one_letter_code
_entity_poly.pdbx_strand_id
1 'polypeptide(L)'
;MRIFKIKSGPHKDKQIHVTKYIKRARGVDINIEHNVPTVSGKSLQWVQTVSDNGTFFKDCKLNPHVDPYGKGGAVNTVSLPGFPGSCKADDLLPFFWTTAELAIVGSRFSDKPSEAVPKSGRTWTIFITALTEVTNKAVQHLVYINWGYDLMADGSVRVAAIVTPTDDQIKAHLQTLRKMYPTFTYT
;
A
#
# COMPACT_ATOMS: atom_id res chain seq x y z
N MET A 1 15.74 2.17 -12.32
CA MET A 1 15.71 2.30 -10.85
C MET A 1 15.27 3.72 -10.50
N ARG A 2 14.29 3.88 -9.59
CA ARG A 2 13.86 5.20 -9.07
C ARG A 2 14.26 5.29 -7.59
N ILE A 3 14.73 6.46 -7.16
CA ILE A 3 15.21 6.69 -5.80
C ILE A 3 14.36 7.76 -5.13
N PHE A 4 13.94 7.49 -3.90
CA PHE A 4 13.27 8.42 -3.01
C PHE A 4 14.13 8.66 -1.77
N LYS A 5 14.10 9.87 -1.23
CA LYS A 5 14.85 10.24 -0.04
C LYS A 5 13.90 10.58 1.11
N ILE A 6 14.27 10.18 2.30
CA ILE A 6 13.63 10.66 3.53
C ILE A 6 14.06 12.12 3.74
N LYS A 7 13.07 13.01 3.85
CA LYS A 7 13.31 14.46 3.85
C LYS A 7 13.64 15.03 5.24
N SER A 8 13.26 14.34 6.31
CA SER A 8 13.33 14.85 7.68
C SER A 8 13.55 13.75 8.72
N GLY A 9 13.83 14.17 9.96
CA GLY A 9 14.00 13.26 11.08
C GLY A 9 15.35 12.53 11.12
N PRO A 10 15.49 11.52 12.00
CA PRO A 10 16.76 10.80 12.21
C PRO A 10 17.28 10.05 10.99
N HIS A 11 16.38 9.70 10.06
CA HIS A 11 16.70 8.97 8.84
C HIS A 11 16.86 9.87 7.61
N LYS A 12 17.00 11.18 7.79
CA LYS A 12 17.18 12.14 6.69
C LYS A 12 18.29 11.66 5.74
N ASP A 13 18.06 11.84 4.44
CA ASP A 13 18.95 11.46 3.33
C ASP A 13 19.16 9.95 3.09
N LYS A 14 18.59 9.08 3.95
CA LYS A 14 18.48 7.65 3.63
C LYS A 14 17.56 7.46 2.43
N GLN A 15 17.82 6.36 1.71
CA GLN A 15 17.28 6.14 0.38
C GLN A 15 16.36 4.93 0.33
N ILE A 16 15.31 5.07 -0.47
CA ILE A 16 14.37 4.02 -0.83
C ILE A 16 14.44 3.85 -2.33
N HIS A 17 14.60 2.60 -2.76
CA HIS A 17 14.95 2.22 -4.11
C HIS A 17 13.81 1.39 -4.69
N VAL A 18 13.15 1.90 -5.72
CA VAL A 18 12.27 1.06 -6.54
C VAL A 18 13.15 0.31 -7.53
N THR A 19 13.42 -0.94 -7.19
CA THR A 19 14.35 -1.82 -7.91
C THR A 19 13.67 -2.56 -9.06
N LYS A 20 12.35 -2.72 -8.99
CA LYS A 20 11.53 -3.32 -10.06
C LYS A 20 10.23 -2.55 -10.23
N TYR A 21 9.86 -2.29 -11.48
CA TYR A 21 8.53 -1.78 -11.85
C TYR A 21 8.20 -2.21 -13.28
N ILE A 22 7.53 -3.35 -13.42
CA ILE A 22 7.42 -4.05 -14.70
C ILE A 22 5.95 -4.26 -15.06
N LYS A 23 5.56 -3.76 -16.23
CA LYS A 23 4.26 -4.04 -16.85
C LYS A 23 4.08 -5.54 -17.07
N ARG A 24 2.92 -6.06 -16.67
CA ARG A 24 2.44 -7.42 -16.97
C ARG A 24 1.22 -7.34 -17.87
N ALA A 25 0.71 -8.51 -18.27
CA ALA A 25 -0.48 -8.61 -19.12
C ALA A 25 -1.75 -8.03 -18.45
N ARG A 26 -1.81 -8.01 -17.11
CA ARG A 26 -3.01 -7.64 -16.34
C ARG A 26 -2.76 -6.70 -15.17
N GLY A 27 -1.55 -6.14 -15.08
CA GLY A 27 -1.15 -5.31 -13.96
C GLY A 27 0.33 -4.98 -13.98
N VAL A 28 0.92 -4.80 -12.80
CA VAL A 28 2.30 -4.35 -12.64
C VAL A 28 2.95 -5.08 -11.47
N ASP A 29 4.20 -5.50 -11.64
CA ASP A 29 5.04 -5.95 -10.54
C ASP A 29 5.86 -4.77 -10.01
N ILE A 30 5.92 -4.57 -8.70
CA ILE A 30 6.82 -3.61 -8.04
C ILE A 30 7.66 -4.30 -6.96
N ASN A 31 8.94 -3.93 -6.88
CA ASN A 31 9.79 -4.24 -5.73
C ASN A 31 10.44 -2.96 -5.22
N ILE A 32 10.47 -2.81 -3.90
CA ILE A 32 11.05 -1.65 -3.22
C ILE A 32 12.00 -2.15 -2.12
N GLU A 33 13.20 -1.59 -2.08
CA GLU A 33 14.22 -1.84 -1.07
C GLU A 33 14.60 -0.53 -0.36
N HIS A 34 15.16 -0.61 0.84
CA HIS A 34 15.66 0.57 1.55
C HIS A 34 16.91 0.26 2.36
N ASN A 35 17.69 1.30 2.67
CA ASN A 35 18.87 1.21 3.55
C ASN A 35 18.64 1.86 4.93
N VAL A 36 17.39 2.10 5.30
CA VAL A 36 17.01 2.64 6.60
C VAL A 36 17.29 1.59 7.69
N PRO A 37 18.12 1.91 8.71
CA PRO A 37 18.36 1.00 9.83
C PRO A 37 17.19 1.01 10.81
N THR A 38 16.91 -0.13 11.42
CA THR A 38 15.97 -0.21 12.54
C THR A 38 16.59 0.47 13.77
N VAL A 39 15.81 1.32 14.44
CA VAL A 39 16.19 1.95 15.71
C VAL A 39 15.68 1.11 16.87
N SER A 40 16.44 1.03 17.98
CA SER A 40 16.04 0.28 19.17
C SER A 40 14.65 0.71 19.68
N GLY A 41 13.80 -0.26 20.00
CA GLY A 41 12.42 -0.03 20.44
C GLY A 41 11.44 0.33 19.32
N LYS A 42 11.88 0.30 18.05
CA LYS A 42 11.07 0.61 16.88
C LYS A 42 11.12 -0.53 15.86
N SER A 43 10.13 -0.57 14.98
CA SER A 43 10.13 -1.47 13.81
C SER A 43 9.90 -0.68 12.52
N LEU A 44 10.39 -1.20 11.40
CA LEU A 44 10.08 -0.67 10.08
C LEU A 44 8.98 -1.52 9.46
N GLN A 45 7.92 -0.88 9.00
CA GLN A 45 6.75 -1.52 8.41
C GLN A 45 6.36 -0.83 7.10
N TRP A 46 5.76 -1.59 6.20
CA TRP A 46 5.15 -1.03 5.00
C TRP A 46 3.65 -0.86 5.20
N VAL A 47 3.13 0.28 4.76
CA VAL A 47 1.69 0.57 4.74
C VAL A 47 1.32 0.92 3.31
N GLN A 48 0.21 0.38 2.82
CA GLN A 48 -0.29 0.66 1.47
C GLN A 48 -1.77 1.01 1.53
N THR A 49 -2.16 2.08 0.85
CA THR A 49 -3.57 2.35 0.54
C THR A 49 -3.80 2.28 -0.95
N VAL A 50 -4.97 1.81 -1.35
CA VAL A 50 -5.38 1.65 -2.74
C VAL A 50 -6.60 2.50 -3.03
N SER A 51 -6.58 3.14 -4.18
CA SER A 51 -7.75 3.70 -4.84
C SER A 51 -7.94 3.05 -6.19
N ASP A 52 -9.14 2.57 -6.46
CA ASP A 52 -9.46 1.92 -7.74
C ASP A 52 -10.93 2.11 -8.12
N ASN A 53 -11.25 1.84 -9.39
CA ASN A 53 -12.62 1.65 -9.86
C ASN A 53 -12.90 0.22 -10.33
N GLY A 54 -12.05 -0.72 -9.88
CA GLY A 54 -12.03 -2.11 -10.30
C GLY A 54 -13.09 -2.94 -9.62
N THR A 55 -12.86 -4.25 -9.63
CA THR A 55 -13.80 -5.22 -9.06
C THR A 55 -13.86 -5.07 -7.54
N PHE A 56 -12.71 -4.83 -6.92
CA PHE A 56 -12.60 -4.65 -5.47
C PHE A 56 -13.47 -3.50 -4.96
N PHE A 57 -13.30 -2.29 -5.50
CA PHE A 57 -14.10 -1.14 -5.11
C PHE A 57 -15.61 -1.41 -5.22
N LYS A 58 -16.04 -2.08 -6.29
CA LYS A 58 -17.47 -2.39 -6.51
C LYS A 58 -18.05 -3.29 -5.43
N ASP A 59 -17.27 -4.24 -4.94
CA ASP A 59 -17.73 -5.24 -3.98
C ASP A 59 -17.60 -4.77 -2.53
N CYS A 60 -16.50 -4.10 -2.19
CA CYS A 60 -16.25 -3.61 -0.84
C CYS A 60 -16.83 -2.21 -0.58
N LYS A 61 -17.23 -1.48 -1.64
CA LYS A 61 -17.76 -0.11 -1.60
C LYS A 61 -16.89 0.85 -0.79
N LEU A 62 -15.58 0.59 -0.76
CA LEU A 62 -14.61 1.35 0.01
C LEU A 62 -13.47 1.78 -0.91
N ASN A 63 -13.36 3.09 -1.10
CA ASN A 63 -12.27 3.71 -1.83
C ASN A 63 -12.00 5.11 -1.25
N PRO A 64 -10.76 5.43 -0.88
CA PRO A 64 -9.61 4.51 -0.71
C PRO A 64 -9.81 3.46 0.38
N HIS A 65 -9.01 2.39 0.36
CA HIS A 65 -8.89 1.36 1.40
C HIS A 65 -7.42 1.03 1.69
N VAL A 66 -7.14 0.35 2.81
CA VAL A 66 -5.80 -0.15 3.19
C VAL A 66 -5.58 -1.53 2.59
N ASP A 67 -4.37 -1.87 2.18
CA ASP A 67 -3.98 -3.18 1.67
C ASP A 67 -3.11 -3.91 2.72
N PRO A 68 -3.31 -5.20 3.03
CA PRO A 68 -4.29 -6.13 2.45
C PRO A 68 -5.69 -6.06 3.07
N TYR A 69 -6.63 -5.52 2.28
CA TYR A 69 -8.08 -5.63 2.51
C TYR A 69 -8.67 -6.33 1.29
N GLY A 70 -9.41 -7.41 1.53
CA GLY A 70 -9.81 -8.35 0.50
C GLY A 70 -11.26 -8.78 0.65
N LYS A 71 -11.81 -9.43 -0.38
CA LYS A 71 -13.04 -10.22 -0.22
C LYS A 71 -12.66 -11.40 0.67
N GLY A 72 -13.31 -11.55 1.83
CA GLY A 72 -12.88 -12.48 2.87
C GLY A 72 -12.50 -13.88 2.33
N GLY A 73 -11.54 -14.54 2.99
CA GLY A 73 -11.01 -15.82 2.52
C GLY A 73 -10.00 -16.41 3.50
N ALA A 74 -9.10 -17.24 3.00
CA ALA A 74 -8.05 -17.86 3.82
C ALA A 74 -7.03 -16.83 4.38
N VAL A 75 -6.86 -15.70 3.69
CA VAL A 75 -5.90 -14.63 4.02
C VAL A 75 -6.62 -13.47 4.72
N ASN A 76 -7.63 -12.89 4.06
CA ASN A 76 -8.46 -11.82 4.60
C ASN A 76 -9.51 -12.35 5.60
N THR A 77 -9.15 -12.47 6.88
CA THR A 77 -9.96 -13.16 7.90
C THR A 77 -10.61 -12.23 8.93
N VAL A 78 -10.14 -10.98 9.05
CA VAL A 78 -10.50 -10.05 10.12
C VAL A 78 -11.52 -9.00 9.67
N SER A 79 -12.63 -8.89 10.42
CA SER A 79 -13.59 -7.79 10.23
C SER A 79 -13.16 -6.57 11.04
N LEU A 80 -12.97 -5.43 10.38
CA LEU A 80 -12.67 -4.18 11.09
C LEU A 80 -13.96 -3.62 11.73
N PRO A 81 -13.92 -3.18 13.00
CA PRO A 81 -15.13 -2.74 13.72
C PRO A 81 -15.94 -1.64 13.01
N GLY A 82 -15.26 -0.75 12.27
CA GLY A 82 -15.90 0.36 11.53
C GLY A 82 -16.39 0.02 10.13
N PHE A 83 -16.17 -1.21 9.65
CA PHE A 83 -16.47 -1.62 8.27
C PHE A 83 -17.11 -3.01 8.22
N PRO A 84 -18.32 -3.19 8.77
CA PRO A 84 -19.02 -4.46 8.68
C PRO A 84 -19.39 -4.75 7.21
N GLY A 85 -18.98 -5.91 6.70
CA GLY A 85 -19.24 -6.29 5.31
C GLY A 85 -18.63 -7.64 4.92
N SER A 86 -18.71 -7.96 3.63
CA SER A 86 -18.11 -9.16 3.02
C SER A 86 -16.58 -9.08 2.88
N CYS A 87 -16.03 -7.86 2.94
CA CYS A 87 -14.60 -7.62 2.86
C CYS A 87 -13.97 -7.57 4.25
N LYS A 88 -12.73 -8.04 4.33
CA LYS A 88 -11.99 -8.27 5.56
C LYS A 88 -10.53 -7.86 5.37
N ALA A 89 -9.88 -7.50 6.45
CA ALA A 89 -8.43 -7.31 6.50
C ALA A 89 -7.75 -8.65 6.77
N ASP A 90 -6.44 -8.71 6.55
CA ASP A 90 -5.64 -9.87 6.97
C ASP A 90 -5.50 -9.92 8.48
N ASP A 91 -5.26 -8.77 9.11
CA ASP A 91 -5.18 -8.65 10.55
C ASP A 91 -5.76 -7.31 11.08
N LEU A 92 -5.57 -7.05 12.38
CA LEU A 92 -6.00 -5.82 13.06
C LEU A 92 -4.95 -4.70 12.98
N LEU A 93 -3.88 -4.89 12.21
CA LEU A 93 -2.78 -3.94 12.02
C LEU A 93 -2.90 -3.27 10.64
N PRO A 94 -2.43 -2.02 10.49
CA PRO A 94 -2.52 -1.29 9.22
C PRO A 94 -1.39 -1.63 8.25
N PHE A 95 -0.66 -2.73 8.47
CA PHE A 95 0.58 -3.04 7.78
C PHE A 95 0.35 -4.01 6.63
N PHE A 96 1.12 -3.85 5.55
CA PHE A 96 1.00 -4.67 4.36
C PHE A 96 1.35 -6.14 4.62
N TRP A 97 2.31 -6.37 5.51
CA TRP A 97 2.67 -7.70 5.95
C TRP A 97 2.14 -7.94 7.35
N THR A 98 1.55 -9.11 7.57
CA THR A 98 1.34 -9.62 8.91
C THR A 98 2.69 -9.82 9.61
N THR A 99 2.68 -9.89 10.95
CA THR A 99 3.91 -10.14 11.74
C THR A 99 4.64 -11.42 11.28
N ALA A 100 3.89 -12.46 10.92
CA ALA A 100 4.45 -13.74 10.46
C ALA A 100 5.10 -13.62 9.08
N GLU A 101 4.46 -12.91 8.14
CA GLU A 101 5.02 -12.68 6.81
C GLU A 101 6.28 -11.80 6.90
N LEU A 102 6.25 -10.76 7.71
CA LEU A 102 7.38 -9.85 7.90
C LEU A 102 8.64 -10.60 8.37
N ALA A 103 8.49 -11.59 9.26
CA ALA A 103 9.60 -12.42 9.72
C ALA A 103 10.28 -13.23 8.59
N ILE A 104 9.56 -13.47 7.49
CA ILE A 104 10.04 -14.23 6.33
C ILE A 104 10.57 -13.29 5.24
N VAL A 105 9.83 -12.23 4.90
CA VAL A 105 10.17 -11.33 3.78
C VAL A 105 11.19 -10.25 4.15
N GLY A 106 11.29 -9.93 5.44
CA GLY A 106 12.17 -8.89 5.96
C GLY A 106 11.72 -7.48 5.56
N SER A 107 12.68 -6.57 5.40
CA SER A 107 12.42 -5.14 5.17
C SER A 107 12.02 -4.76 3.73
N ARG A 108 11.97 -5.74 2.83
CA ARG A 108 11.62 -5.51 1.42
C ARG A 108 10.10 -5.38 1.25
N PHE A 109 9.72 -4.60 0.26
CA PHE A 109 8.34 -4.57 -0.21
C PHE A 109 8.26 -5.17 -1.61
N SER A 110 7.25 -6.01 -1.84
CA SER A 110 6.94 -6.53 -3.16
C SER A 110 5.45 -6.71 -3.30
N ASP A 111 4.92 -6.25 -4.42
CA ASP A 111 3.51 -6.40 -4.75
C ASP A 111 3.35 -6.64 -6.25
N LYS A 112 2.28 -7.34 -6.62
CA LYS A 112 1.97 -7.78 -7.99
C LYS A 112 0.47 -7.70 -8.26
N PRO A 113 -0.18 -6.54 -8.06
CA PRO A 113 -1.61 -6.40 -8.27
C PRO A 113 -1.96 -6.74 -9.72
N SER A 114 -3.10 -7.41 -9.88
CA SER A 114 -3.65 -7.76 -11.18
C SER A 114 -5.17 -7.76 -11.13
N GLU A 115 -5.79 -7.41 -12.25
CA GLU A 115 -7.24 -7.39 -12.40
C GLU A 115 -7.67 -8.19 -13.62
N ALA A 116 -8.94 -8.60 -13.63
CA ALA A 116 -9.54 -9.12 -14.84
C ALA A 116 -9.69 -7.99 -15.88
N VAL A 117 -9.49 -8.30 -17.16
CA VAL A 117 -9.70 -7.33 -18.25
C VAL A 117 -11.15 -6.85 -18.20
N PRO A 118 -11.41 -5.53 -18.09
CA PRO A 118 -12.76 -5.03 -17.99
C PRO A 118 -13.49 -5.25 -19.32
N LYS A 119 -14.79 -5.57 -19.26
CA LYS A 119 -15.62 -5.75 -20.47
C LYS A 119 -15.72 -4.48 -21.33
N SER A 120 -15.59 -3.30 -20.72
CA SER A 120 -15.63 -2.00 -21.39
C SER A 120 -14.85 -0.95 -20.60
N GLY A 121 -14.42 0.11 -21.29
CA GLY A 121 -13.73 1.25 -20.68
C GLY A 121 -12.36 0.90 -20.11
N ARG A 122 -12.08 1.39 -18.90
CA ARG A 122 -10.84 1.14 -18.17
C ARG A 122 -11.09 0.88 -16.69
N THR A 123 -10.30 -0.03 -16.12
CA THR A 123 -10.06 -0.13 -14.69
C THR A 123 -8.76 0.60 -14.37
N TRP A 124 -8.74 1.46 -13.36
CA TRP A 124 -7.52 2.10 -12.86
C TRP A 124 -7.32 1.71 -11.41
N THR A 125 -6.05 1.58 -11.02
CA THR A 125 -5.63 1.27 -9.66
C THR A 125 -4.41 2.13 -9.32
N ILE A 126 -4.51 2.89 -8.24
CA ILE A 126 -3.46 3.77 -7.72
C ILE A 126 -3.16 3.38 -6.29
N PHE A 127 -1.87 3.27 -5.99
CA PHE A 127 -1.34 2.89 -4.70
C PHE A 127 -0.53 4.04 -4.12
N ILE A 128 -0.70 4.25 -2.82
CA ILE A 128 0.23 5.02 -2.00
C ILE A 128 0.87 4.05 -1.02
N THR A 129 2.13 3.74 -1.26
CA THR A 129 2.95 2.86 -0.41
C THR A 129 3.91 3.71 0.40
N ALA A 130 3.98 3.46 1.69
CA ALA A 130 4.83 4.19 2.60
C ALA A 130 5.69 3.27 3.44
N LEU A 131 6.98 3.61 3.56
CA LEU A 131 7.83 3.04 4.59
C LEU A 131 7.56 3.81 5.88
N THR A 132 7.29 3.09 6.95
CA THR A 132 6.93 3.65 8.24
C THR A 132 7.83 3.14 9.34
N GLU A 133 8.08 3.99 10.34
CA GLU A 133 8.68 3.62 11.60
C GLU A 133 7.59 3.53 12.66
N VAL A 134 7.56 2.43 13.39
CA VAL A 134 6.47 2.10 14.32
C VAL A 134 7.01 1.93 15.72
N THR A 135 6.41 2.64 16.67
CA THR A 135 6.64 2.48 18.12
C THR A 135 5.28 2.27 18.79
N ASN A 136 5.02 1.06 19.28
CA ASN A 136 3.69 0.64 19.75
C ASN A 136 2.62 0.91 18.67
N LYS A 137 1.72 1.88 18.90
CA LYS A 137 0.67 2.29 17.96
C LYS A 137 0.93 3.62 17.27
N ALA A 138 2.11 4.23 17.49
CA ALA A 138 2.54 5.42 16.77
C ALA A 138 3.25 5.00 15.48
N VAL A 139 2.75 5.45 14.34
CA VAL A 139 3.22 5.16 12.99
C VAL A 139 3.70 6.46 12.36
N GLN A 140 5.00 6.60 12.19
CA GLN A 140 5.63 7.73 11.52
C GLN A 140 5.99 7.34 10.09
N HIS A 141 5.42 8.01 9.10
CA HIS A 141 5.74 7.76 7.70
C HIS A 141 7.03 8.46 7.31
N LEU A 142 8.00 7.69 6.82
CA LEU A 142 9.33 8.19 6.47
C LEU A 142 9.39 8.63 5.01
N VAL A 143 8.74 7.88 4.12
CA VAL A 143 8.63 8.19 2.69
C VAL A 143 7.31 7.67 2.16
N TYR A 144 6.81 8.33 1.11
CA TYR A 144 5.64 7.91 0.35
C TYR A 144 5.99 7.74 -1.13
N ILE A 145 5.41 6.73 -1.75
CA ILE A 145 5.59 6.38 -3.16
C ILE A 145 4.20 6.17 -3.76
N ASN A 146 3.88 6.98 -4.77
CA ASN A 146 2.67 6.82 -5.58
C ASN A 146 3.02 6.01 -6.84
N TRP A 147 2.27 4.95 -7.11
CA TRP A 147 2.41 4.10 -8.29
C TRP A 147 1.06 3.49 -8.66
N GLY A 148 0.98 2.76 -9.79
CA GLY A 148 -0.28 2.17 -10.22
C GLY A 148 -0.34 1.89 -11.70
N TYR A 149 -1.54 1.59 -12.19
CA TYR A 149 -1.77 1.26 -13.59
C TYR A 149 -3.24 1.39 -13.98
N ASP A 150 -3.47 1.57 -15.27
CA ASP A 150 -4.75 1.36 -15.92
C ASP A 150 -4.72 0.03 -16.68
N LEU A 151 -5.80 -0.75 -16.60
CA LEU A 151 -6.09 -1.90 -17.43
C LEU A 151 -7.28 -1.56 -18.34
N MET A 152 -7.03 -1.54 -19.64
CA MET A 152 -8.00 -1.21 -20.68
C MET A 152 -8.80 -2.44 -21.10
N ALA A 153 -9.98 -2.24 -21.68
CA ALA A 153 -10.84 -3.33 -22.17
C ALA A 153 -10.22 -4.16 -23.31
N ASP A 154 -9.24 -3.62 -24.04
CA ASP A 154 -8.45 -4.35 -25.05
C ASP A 154 -7.33 -5.22 -24.43
N GLY A 155 -7.24 -5.27 -23.09
CA GLY A 155 -6.20 -5.99 -22.35
C GLY A 155 -4.88 -5.23 -22.22
N SER A 156 -4.76 -4.02 -22.78
CA SER A 156 -3.55 -3.23 -22.64
C SER A 156 -3.42 -2.63 -21.23
N VAL A 157 -2.21 -2.71 -20.67
CA VAL A 157 -1.86 -2.05 -19.39
C VAL A 157 -1.11 -0.75 -19.66
N ARG A 158 -1.54 0.34 -19.05
CA ARG A 158 -0.83 1.63 -19.04
C ARG A 158 -0.32 1.88 -17.63
N VAL A 159 0.99 1.96 -17.47
CA VAL A 159 1.62 2.06 -16.15
C VAL A 159 1.68 3.53 -15.74
N ALA A 160 1.26 3.84 -14.50
CA ALA A 160 1.38 5.17 -13.94
C ALA A 160 2.85 5.48 -13.59
N ALA A 161 3.24 6.76 -13.62
CA ALA A 161 4.57 7.17 -13.18
C ALA A 161 4.76 6.90 -11.69
N ILE A 162 5.96 6.44 -11.31
CA ILE A 162 6.36 6.31 -9.90
C ILE A 162 6.88 7.66 -9.42
N VAL A 163 6.15 8.29 -8.51
CA VAL A 163 6.42 9.66 -8.04
C VAL A 163 6.14 9.79 -6.56
N THR A 164 6.57 10.90 -5.95
CA THR A 164 6.11 11.27 -4.61
C THR A 164 4.66 11.74 -4.72
N PRO A 165 3.73 11.24 -3.90
CA PRO A 165 2.35 11.71 -3.91
C PRO A 165 2.26 13.20 -3.56
N THR A 166 1.18 13.84 -4.00
CA THR A 166 0.84 15.21 -3.60
C THR A 166 0.40 15.26 -2.13
N ASP A 167 0.37 16.46 -1.55
CA ASP A 167 -0.08 16.64 -0.16
C ASP A 167 -1.53 16.18 0.05
N ASP A 168 -2.40 16.40 -0.95
CA ASP A 168 -3.79 15.91 -0.90
C ASP A 168 -3.87 14.38 -0.93
N GLN A 169 -3.01 13.73 -1.71
CA GLN A 169 -2.91 12.27 -1.75
C GLN A 169 -2.40 11.71 -0.41
N ILE A 170 -1.38 12.34 0.17
CA ILE A 170 -0.86 11.97 1.51
C ILE A 170 -1.96 12.17 2.57
N LYS A 171 -2.70 13.28 2.52
CA LYS A 171 -3.81 13.56 3.42
C LYS A 171 -4.89 12.49 3.31
N ALA A 172 -5.28 12.12 2.09
CA ALA A 172 -6.25 11.05 1.85
C ALA A 172 -5.77 9.70 2.40
N HIS A 173 -4.52 9.32 2.14
CA HIS A 173 -3.89 8.10 2.68
C HIS A 173 -3.99 8.05 4.22
N LEU A 174 -3.58 9.12 4.90
CA LEU A 174 -3.65 9.21 6.36
C LEU A 174 -5.09 9.18 6.89
N GLN A 175 -6.04 9.78 6.18
CA GLN A 175 -7.46 9.72 6.54
C GLN A 175 -8.02 8.30 6.43
N THR A 176 -7.65 7.55 5.38
CA THR A 176 -8.03 6.13 5.22
C THR A 176 -7.52 5.30 6.39
N LEU A 177 -6.25 5.45 6.74
CA LEU A 177 -5.63 4.73 7.85
C LEU A 177 -6.30 5.03 9.19
N ARG A 178 -6.57 6.30 9.48
CA ARG A 178 -7.29 6.71 10.71
C ARG A 178 -8.72 6.16 10.74
N LYS A 179 -9.38 6.07 9.59
CA LYS A 179 -10.75 5.55 9.49
C LYS A 179 -10.79 4.03 9.71
N MET A 180 -9.88 3.28 9.07
CA MET A 180 -9.85 1.80 9.13
C MET A 180 -9.20 1.26 10.41
N TYR A 181 -8.22 1.96 10.94
CA TYR A 181 -7.43 1.55 12.10
C TYR A 181 -7.30 2.71 13.11
N PRO A 182 -8.42 3.13 13.75
CA PRO A 182 -8.49 4.34 14.57
C PRO A 182 -7.69 4.26 15.88
N THR A 183 -7.25 3.06 16.29
CA THR A 183 -6.46 2.90 17.52
C THR A 183 -4.99 3.25 17.34
N PHE A 184 -4.56 3.53 16.10
CA PHE A 184 -3.21 3.95 15.76
C PHE A 184 -3.14 5.47 15.55
N THR A 185 -1.97 6.03 15.82
CA THR A 185 -1.65 7.44 15.55
C THR A 185 -0.71 7.52 14.36
N TYR A 186 -1.04 8.35 13.38
CA TYR A 186 -0.30 8.45 12.12
C TYR A 186 0.26 9.86 11.94
N THR A 187 1.57 9.95 11.71
CA THR A 187 2.31 11.19 11.45
C THR A 187 3.18 11.09 10.21
#